data_AF-A0A1Y4WFD2-F1
#
_entry.id   AF-A0A1Y4WFD2-F1
#
_cell.length_a   1.000
_cell.length_b   1.000
_cell.length_c   1.000
_cell.angle_alpha   90.00
_cell.angle_beta   90.00
_cell.angle_gamma   90.00
#
_symmetry.space_group_name_H-M   'P 1'
#
loop_
_entity.id
_entity.type
_entity.pdbx_description
1 polymer ?
#
loop_
_entity_poly.entity_id
_entity_poly.type
_entity_poly.pdbx_seq_one_letter_code
_entity_poly.pdbx_strand_id
1 'polypeptide(L)'
;MSTIPEIQGGLRKATEELTARILELTRELSEIQVQQQEAAGGAPDFARLSREGGRRPIQNHPIAVLRQADQISYLAALCALAQAAPEASEAWLLLQRVASGLHLPSLEQPLAAALRMGEEEMDALAAMLAREGRTSDFLLDAMLVRLCCGETCSRTVALLEKLVLLINPSDQEARFLARLTAILAQQEGGGLLELWKEQGLKTCPGICYLQKTSGVLYTDNPQAAQAHGFRRVILHDCTLKPDENDELVLDQCILLDCKIECARYCKIRFLSSALQGCVLEFQKPADSVYSYGLDDFCTFEDTPRKGLKYKEIKRKG
;
A
#
# COMPACT_ATOMS: atom_id res chain seq x y z
N MET A 1 20.30 24.05 50.61
CA MET A 1 20.67 23.90 49.20
C MET A 1 20.19 22.54 48.75
N SER A 2 19.29 22.47 47.77
CA SER A 2 18.78 21.19 47.24
C SER A 2 19.90 20.45 46.50
N THR A 3 19.98 19.14 46.67
CA THR A 3 21.01 18.32 46.02
C THR A 3 20.67 18.07 44.55
N ILE A 4 21.68 17.85 43.68
CA ILE A 4 21.48 17.59 42.24
C ILE A 4 20.45 16.44 41.99
N PRO A 5 20.45 15.33 42.75
CA PRO A 5 19.44 14.28 42.61
C PRO A 5 18.01 14.74 42.97
N GLU A 6 17.86 15.62 43.96
CA GLU A 6 16.55 16.20 44.33
C GLU A 6 16.00 17.11 43.22
N ILE A 7 16.88 17.87 42.58
CA ILE A 7 16.52 18.72 41.43
C ILE A 7 16.09 17.85 40.24
N GLN A 8 16.82 16.77 39.94
CA GLN A 8 16.48 15.84 38.86
C GLN A 8 15.17 15.08 39.12
N GLY A 9 14.93 14.65 40.37
CA GLY A 9 13.67 14.02 40.77
C GLY A 9 12.48 14.99 40.68
N GLY A 10 12.68 16.24 41.12
CA GLY A 10 11.68 17.31 40.98
C GLY A 10 11.37 17.61 39.52
N LEU A 11 12.38 17.65 38.65
CA LEU A 11 12.20 17.88 37.22
C LEU A 11 11.38 16.76 36.57
N ARG A 12 11.70 15.49 36.85
CA ARG A 12 10.97 14.33 36.30
C ARG A 12 9.50 14.36 36.68
N LYS A 13 9.22 14.59 37.96
CA LYS A 13 7.86 14.68 38.47
C LYS A 13 7.08 15.83 37.84
N ALA A 14 7.72 16.99 37.67
CA ALA A 14 7.13 18.12 36.96
C ALA A 14 6.83 17.79 35.48
N THR A 15 7.71 17.07 34.78
CA THR A 15 7.43 16.60 33.40
C THR A 15 6.26 15.61 33.36
N GLU A 16 6.17 14.68 34.31
CA GLU A 16 5.05 13.71 34.36
C GLU A 16 3.72 14.41 34.63
N GLU A 17 3.70 15.37 35.57
CA GLU A 17 2.53 16.20 35.87
C GLU A 17 2.13 17.07 34.67
N LEU A 18 3.09 17.70 33.99
CA LEU A 18 2.83 18.45 32.75
C LEU A 18 2.33 17.56 31.63
N THR A 19 2.87 16.35 31.48
CA THR A 19 2.43 15.40 30.44
C THR A 19 1.00 14.92 30.71
N ALA A 20 0.69 14.59 31.96
CA ALA A 20 -0.67 14.25 32.39
C ALA A 20 -1.63 15.42 32.16
N ARG A 21 -1.22 16.64 32.49
CA ARG A 21 -2.03 17.84 32.29
C ARG A 21 -2.22 18.19 30.81
N ILE A 22 -1.22 17.98 29.97
CA ILE A 22 -1.33 18.13 28.52
C ILE A 22 -2.32 17.10 27.96
N LEU A 23 -2.25 15.84 28.39
CA LEU A 23 -3.20 14.81 27.96
C LEU A 23 -4.63 15.14 28.39
N GLU A 24 -4.81 15.64 29.62
CA GLU A 24 -6.10 16.07 30.16
C GLU A 24 -6.64 17.28 29.40
N LEU A 25 -5.83 18.32 29.18
CA LEU A 25 -6.21 19.50 28.38
C LEU A 25 -6.44 19.16 26.91
N THR A 26 -5.72 18.18 26.36
CA THR A 26 -5.96 17.68 25.00
C THR A 26 -7.29 16.95 24.95
N ARG A 27 -7.64 16.18 25.99
CA ARG A 27 -8.95 15.53 26.13
C ARG A 27 -10.06 16.57 26.26
N GLU A 28 -9.88 17.59 27.09
CA GLU A 28 -10.82 18.70 27.26
C GLU A 28 -10.97 19.52 25.97
N LEU A 29 -9.89 19.81 25.26
CA LEU A 29 -9.93 20.48 23.95
C LEU A 29 -10.59 19.62 22.89
N SER A 30 -10.35 18.30 22.91
CA SER A 30 -11.03 17.36 22.04
C SER A 30 -12.52 17.30 22.37
N GLU A 31 -12.90 17.31 23.65
CA GLU A 31 -14.29 17.37 24.12
C GLU A 31 -14.95 18.70 23.73
N ILE A 32 -14.24 19.83 23.82
CA ILE A 32 -14.73 21.16 23.39
C ILE A 32 -14.83 21.23 21.87
N GLN A 33 -13.89 20.67 21.12
CA GLN A 33 -13.97 20.57 19.66
C GLN A 33 -15.10 19.66 19.24
N VAL A 34 -15.28 18.51 19.91
CA VAL A 34 -16.43 17.62 19.73
C VAL A 34 -17.73 18.35 20.06
N GLN A 35 -17.81 19.12 21.15
CA GLN A 35 -19.00 19.90 21.50
C GLN A 35 -19.28 21.05 20.50
N GLN A 36 -18.23 21.72 20.01
CA GLN A 36 -18.35 22.75 18.96
C GLN A 36 -18.72 22.14 17.61
N GLN A 37 -18.25 20.93 17.32
CA GLN A 37 -18.60 20.16 16.14
C GLN A 37 -19.96 19.47 16.26
N GLU A 38 -20.43 19.07 17.45
CA GLU A 38 -21.76 18.54 17.72
C GLU A 38 -22.81 19.64 17.61
N ALA A 39 -22.48 20.85 18.05
CA ALA A 39 -23.29 22.05 17.79
C ALA A 39 -23.35 22.42 16.28
N ALA A 40 -22.43 21.90 15.46
CA ALA A 40 -22.33 22.11 14.01
C ALA A 40 -22.51 20.83 13.16
N GLY A 41 -22.87 19.69 13.77
CA GLY A 41 -23.13 18.40 13.11
C GLY A 41 -21.95 17.67 12.44
N GLY A 42 -20.69 17.79 12.90
CA GLY A 42 -19.52 17.35 12.10
C GLY A 42 -18.26 16.83 12.83
N ALA A 43 -18.36 16.17 13.99
CA ALA A 43 -17.21 15.43 14.55
C ALA A 43 -17.26 13.96 14.10
N PRO A 44 -16.15 13.37 13.65
CA PRO A 44 -16.10 11.93 13.38
C PRO A 44 -16.29 11.14 14.67
N ASP A 45 -17.30 10.26 14.70
CA ASP A 45 -17.51 9.30 15.79
C ASP A 45 -16.40 8.23 15.75
N PHE A 46 -15.33 8.45 16.52
CA PHE A 46 -14.18 7.54 16.56
C PHE A 46 -14.54 6.14 17.05
N ALA A 47 -15.50 6.00 17.94
CA ALA A 47 -15.92 4.68 18.42
C ALA A 47 -16.59 3.87 17.30
N ARG A 48 -17.43 4.54 16.50
CA ARG A 48 -18.02 3.95 15.29
C ARG A 48 -16.95 3.68 14.23
N LEU A 49 -16.06 4.62 13.95
CA LEU A 49 -14.98 4.45 12.99
C LEU A 49 -14.08 3.29 13.36
N SER A 50 -13.58 3.21 14.59
CA SER A 50 -12.72 2.09 15.05
C SER A 50 -13.43 0.75 14.88
N ARG A 51 -14.74 0.67 15.13
CA ARG A 51 -15.54 -0.54 14.92
C ARG A 51 -15.69 -0.90 13.45
N GLU A 52 -15.98 0.07 12.58
CA GLU A 52 -16.22 -0.16 11.15
C GLU A 52 -14.92 -0.38 10.38
N GLY A 53 -13.91 0.47 10.62
CA GLY A 53 -12.59 0.37 10.03
C GLY A 53 -11.82 -0.87 10.52
N GLY A 54 -11.94 -1.21 11.81
CA GLY A 54 -11.33 -2.40 12.38
C GLY A 54 -11.88 -3.73 11.84
N ARG A 55 -13.07 -3.75 11.22
CA ARG A 55 -13.61 -4.95 10.56
C ARG A 55 -12.92 -5.26 9.23
N ARG A 56 -12.35 -4.26 8.57
CA ARG A 56 -11.71 -4.38 7.25
C ARG A 56 -10.43 -3.55 7.22
N PRO A 57 -9.44 -3.88 8.06
CA PRO A 57 -8.17 -3.17 8.08
C PRO A 57 -7.43 -3.32 6.74
N ILE A 58 -6.73 -2.26 6.33
CA ILE A 58 -5.84 -2.29 5.17
C ILE A 58 -4.50 -2.86 5.60
N GLN A 59 -4.32 -4.15 5.33
CA GLN A 59 -3.13 -4.90 5.72
C GLN A 59 -1.95 -4.58 4.79
N ASN A 60 -0.73 -4.82 5.28
CA ASN A 60 0.51 -4.68 4.51
C ASN A 60 0.71 -3.29 3.89
N HIS A 61 0.23 -2.25 4.58
CA HIS A 61 0.45 -0.88 4.13
C HIS A 61 1.96 -0.56 4.09
N PRO A 62 2.48 0.11 3.04
CA PRO A 62 3.92 0.37 2.89
C PRO A 62 4.58 1.05 4.09
N ILE A 63 3.83 1.84 4.85
CA ILE A 63 4.33 2.57 6.02
C ILE A 63 4.40 1.73 7.31
N ALA A 64 3.92 0.48 7.30
CA ALA A 64 3.98 -0.40 8.47
C ALA A 64 5.41 -0.67 8.94
N VAL A 65 6.39 -0.52 8.05
CA VAL A 65 7.83 -0.66 8.37
C VAL A 65 8.40 0.54 9.12
N LEU A 66 7.70 1.68 9.12
CA LEU A 66 8.15 2.89 9.80
C LEU A 66 7.95 2.79 11.31
N ARG A 67 8.65 3.65 12.06
CA ARG A 67 8.43 3.75 13.51
C ARG A 67 7.06 4.37 13.77
N GLN A 68 6.45 4.03 14.90
CA GLN A 68 5.12 4.52 15.27
C GLN A 68 5.00 6.06 15.24
N ALA A 69 6.03 6.79 15.68
CA ALA A 69 6.03 8.25 15.61
C ALA A 69 5.94 8.77 14.16
N ASP A 70 6.67 8.14 13.25
CA ASP A 70 6.67 8.49 11.83
C ASP A 70 5.33 8.12 11.16
N GLN A 71 4.72 6.99 11.57
CA GLN A 71 3.36 6.59 11.15
C GLN A 71 2.29 7.59 11.62
N ILE A 72 2.41 8.10 12.86
CA ILE A 72 1.50 9.11 13.39
C ILE A 72 1.64 10.41 12.60
N SER A 73 2.86 10.87 12.31
CA SER A 73 3.09 12.08 11.48
C SER A 73 2.54 11.91 10.07
N TYR A 74 2.70 10.72 9.47
CA TYR A 74 2.11 10.39 8.17
C TYR A 74 0.59 10.51 8.18
N LEU A 75 -0.07 9.84 9.12
CA LEU A 75 -1.52 9.87 9.25
C LEU A 75 -2.03 11.26 9.67
N ALA A 76 -1.26 12.04 10.41
CA ALA A 76 -1.62 13.40 10.81
C ALA A 76 -1.87 14.30 9.60
N ALA A 77 -0.99 14.26 8.60
CA ALA A 77 -1.18 15.05 7.38
C ALA A 77 -2.42 14.62 6.59
N LEU A 78 -2.71 13.31 6.55
CA LEU A 78 -3.93 12.81 5.91
C LEU A 78 -5.20 13.14 6.72
N CYS A 79 -5.13 13.13 8.05
CA CYS A 79 -6.20 13.59 8.93
C CYS A 79 -6.47 15.09 8.73
N ALA A 80 -5.44 15.92 8.57
CA ALA A 80 -5.60 17.34 8.26
C ALA A 80 -6.37 17.55 6.94
N LEU A 81 -6.10 16.70 5.94
CA LEU A 81 -6.83 16.71 4.68
C LEU A 81 -8.30 16.30 4.86
N ALA A 82 -8.58 15.20 5.57
CA ALA A 82 -9.95 14.75 5.85
C ALA A 82 -10.74 15.77 6.69
N GLN A 83 -10.09 16.43 7.64
CA GLN A 83 -10.68 17.44 8.51
C GLN A 83 -11.16 18.69 7.76
N ALA A 84 -10.64 18.95 6.56
CA ALA A 84 -11.13 20.03 5.70
C ALA A 84 -12.52 19.74 5.07
N ALA A 85 -13.00 18.49 5.14
CA ALA A 85 -14.33 18.04 4.74
C ALA A 85 -14.90 17.10 5.83
N PRO A 86 -15.25 17.60 7.02
CA PRO A 86 -15.61 16.76 8.17
C PRO A 86 -16.83 15.87 7.93
N GLU A 87 -17.75 16.28 7.05
CA GLU A 87 -18.92 15.52 6.63
C GLU A 87 -18.59 14.27 5.79
N ALA A 88 -17.36 14.14 5.30
CA ALA A 88 -16.93 13.03 4.45
C ALA A 88 -16.61 11.76 5.25
N SER A 89 -17.65 11.01 5.63
CA SER A 89 -17.50 9.78 6.42
C SER A 89 -16.59 8.74 5.77
N GLU A 90 -16.56 8.66 4.44
CA GLU A 90 -15.73 7.69 3.70
C GLU A 90 -14.23 7.98 3.83
N ALA A 91 -13.84 9.26 3.91
CA ALA A 91 -12.43 9.64 4.07
C ALA A 91 -11.90 9.20 5.43
N TRP A 92 -12.68 9.46 6.48
CA TRP A 92 -12.36 9.01 7.84
C TRP A 92 -12.36 7.49 7.97
N LEU A 93 -13.30 6.81 7.33
CA LEU A 93 -13.35 5.35 7.32
C LEU A 93 -12.13 4.74 6.61
N LEU A 94 -11.69 5.31 5.49
CA LEU A 94 -10.47 4.91 4.80
C LEU A 94 -9.25 5.04 5.72
N LEU A 95 -9.07 6.22 6.34
CA LEU A 95 -7.96 6.46 7.27
C LEU A 95 -7.98 5.52 8.46
N GLN A 96 -9.15 5.23 9.01
CA GLN A 96 -9.27 4.31 10.14
C GLN A 96 -8.93 2.88 9.74
N ARG A 97 -9.26 2.44 8.52
CA ARG A 97 -8.84 1.13 8.00
C ARG A 97 -7.33 1.03 7.84
N VAL A 98 -6.68 2.10 7.36
CA VAL A 98 -5.21 2.19 7.30
C VAL A 98 -4.64 2.12 8.72
N ALA A 99 -5.10 2.97 9.64
CA ALA A 99 -4.66 2.99 11.03
C ALA A 99 -4.81 1.62 11.71
N SER A 100 -5.95 0.95 11.55
CA SER A 100 -6.18 -0.40 12.09
C SER A 100 -5.24 -1.45 11.48
N GLY A 101 -4.90 -1.32 10.20
CA GLY A 101 -3.89 -2.15 9.55
C GLY A 101 -2.47 -1.93 10.05
N LEU A 102 -2.19 -0.73 10.58
CA LEU A 102 -0.94 -0.37 11.27
C LEU A 102 -0.96 -0.70 12.77
N HIS A 103 -1.99 -1.39 13.23
CA HIS A 103 -2.22 -1.71 14.65
C HIS A 103 -2.39 -0.48 15.55
N LEU A 104 -2.85 0.64 15.00
CA LEU A 104 -3.28 1.81 15.75
C LEU A 104 -4.76 1.67 16.14
N PRO A 105 -5.13 1.87 17.42
CA PRO A 105 -6.49 1.62 17.90
C PRO A 105 -7.51 2.67 17.41
N SER A 106 -7.09 3.92 17.26
CA SER A 106 -7.94 5.05 16.85
C SER A 106 -7.13 6.10 16.09
N LEU A 107 -7.83 6.99 15.39
CA LEU A 107 -7.27 8.17 14.74
C LEU A 107 -7.06 9.37 15.68
N GLU A 108 -7.35 9.24 16.98
CA GLU A 108 -7.27 10.36 17.94
C GLU A 108 -5.85 10.92 18.04
N GLN A 109 -4.84 10.05 18.11
CA GLN A 109 -3.43 10.47 18.16
C GLN A 109 -2.98 11.17 16.85
N PRO A 110 -3.20 10.58 15.66
CA PRO A 110 -2.98 11.28 14.39
C PRO A 110 -3.72 12.61 14.28
N LEU A 111 -4.98 12.71 14.70
CA LEU A 111 -5.74 13.95 14.64
C LEU A 111 -5.16 15.02 15.58
N ALA A 112 -4.82 14.65 16.81
CA ALA A 112 -4.17 15.55 17.76
C ALA A 112 -2.79 16.01 17.26
N ALA A 113 -2.07 15.18 16.52
CA ALA A 113 -0.84 15.57 15.82
C ALA A 113 -1.13 16.52 14.65
N ALA A 114 -2.19 16.27 13.87
CA ALA A 114 -2.61 17.12 12.75
C ALA A 114 -2.90 18.56 13.18
N LEU A 115 -3.56 18.74 14.34
CA LEU A 115 -3.87 20.06 14.90
C LEU A 115 -2.61 20.85 15.32
N ARG A 116 -1.49 20.16 15.55
CA ARG A 116 -0.20 20.76 15.94
C ARG A 116 0.75 20.88 14.75
N MET A 117 0.36 20.42 13.58
CA MET A 117 1.23 20.30 12.42
C MET A 117 1.34 21.67 11.73
N GLY A 118 2.47 22.34 11.92
CA GLY A 118 2.84 23.58 11.24
C GLY A 118 3.71 23.31 10.01
N GLU A 119 4.33 24.37 9.49
CA GLU A 119 5.23 24.28 8.33
C GLU A 119 6.48 23.44 8.65
N GLU A 120 7.06 23.60 9.84
CA GLU A 120 8.24 22.83 10.27
C GLU A 120 7.98 21.33 10.36
N GLU A 121 6.83 20.92 10.92
CA GLU A 121 6.45 19.51 10.98
C GLU A 121 6.15 18.94 9.60
N MET A 122 5.61 19.75 8.68
CA MET A 122 5.36 19.36 7.30
C MET A 122 6.65 19.15 6.52
N ASP A 123 7.62 20.05 6.66
CA ASP A 123 8.94 19.90 6.05
C ASP A 123 9.67 18.67 6.62
N ALA A 124 9.56 18.43 7.93
CA ALA A 124 10.11 17.25 8.57
C ALA A 124 9.45 15.95 8.04
N LEU A 125 8.13 15.96 7.86
CA LEU A 125 7.39 14.85 7.23
C LEU A 125 7.89 14.60 5.81
N ALA A 126 8.00 15.64 4.98
CA ALA A 126 8.47 15.53 3.59
C ALA A 126 9.89 14.96 3.51
N ALA A 127 10.80 15.45 4.36
CA ALA A 127 12.17 14.95 4.46
C ALA A 127 12.21 13.47 4.90
N MET A 128 11.37 13.08 5.86
CA MET A 128 11.22 11.69 6.28
C MET A 128 10.71 10.81 5.13
N LEU A 129 9.64 11.23 4.45
CA LEU A 129 9.07 10.48 3.31
C LEU A 129 10.09 10.29 2.18
N ALA A 130 10.85 11.33 1.84
CA ALA A 130 11.90 11.25 0.84
C ALA A 130 13.02 10.28 1.25
N ARG A 131 13.46 10.35 2.52
CA ARG A 131 14.50 9.46 3.05
C ARG A 131 14.08 7.99 3.03
N GLU A 132 12.83 7.71 3.38
CA GLU A 132 12.27 6.35 3.43
C GLU A 132 11.75 5.86 2.07
N GLY A 133 11.77 6.69 1.03
CA GLY A 133 11.25 6.35 -0.31
C GLY A 133 9.72 6.15 -0.33
N ARG A 134 8.97 6.94 0.45
CA ARG A 134 7.52 6.83 0.66
C ARG A 134 6.70 8.00 0.09
N THR A 135 7.31 8.86 -0.72
CA THR A 135 6.66 10.03 -1.32
C THR A 135 5.46 9.64 -2.19
N SER A 136 5.62 8.64 -3.04
CA SER A 136 4.56 8.18 -3.95
C SER A 136 3.42 7.50 -3.19
N ASP A 137 3.74 6.72 -2.15
CA ASP A 137 2.75 6.09 -1.26
C ASP A 137 1.90 7.16 -0.55
N PHE A 138 2.56 8.20 -0.01
CA PHE A 138 1.88 9.32 0.67
C PHE A 138 0.95 10.09 -0.27
N LEU A 139 1.43 10.45 -1.46
CA LEU A 139 0.61 11.17 -2.42
C LEU A 139 -0.58 10.33 -2.91
N LEU A 140 -0.38 9.02 -3.12
CA LEU A 140 -1.47 8.12 -3.47
C LEU A 140 -2.57 8.12 -2.40
N ASP A 141 -2.18 7.98 -1.12
CA ASP A 141 -3.12 8.02 0.00
C ASP A 141 -3.84 9.36 0.10
N ALA A 142 -3.11 10.47 -0.04
CA ALA A 142 -3.69 11.81 -0.04
C ALA A 142 -4.71 11.99 -1.17
N MET A 143 -4.41 11.49 -2.36
CA MET A 143 -5.35 11.51 -3.49
C MET A 143 -6.58 10.62 -3.24
N LEU A 144 -6.42 9.44 -2.64
CA LEU A 144 -7.53 8.55 -2.28
C LEU A 144 -8.44 9.19 -1.22
N VAL A 145 -7.84 9.77 -0.16
CA VAL A 145 -8.56 10.52 0.87
C VAL A 145 -9.32 11.68 0.23
N ARG A 146 -8.67 12.44 -0.66
CA ARG A 146 -9.33 13.53 -1.38
C ARG A 146 -10.52 13.05 -2.18
N LEU A 147 -10.43 11.92 -2.89
CA LEU A 147 -11.57 11.36 -3.63
C LEU A 147 -12.73 11.01 -2.68
N CYS A 148 -12.43 10.45 -1.51
CA CYS A 148 -13.43 10.17 -0.49
C CYS A 148 -14.08 11.42 0.12
N CYS A 149 -13.46 12.60 0.00
CA CYS A 149 -14.04 13.88 0.44
C CYS A 149 -15.13 14.44 -0.48
N GLY A 150 -15.40 13.82 -1.63
CA GLY A 150 -16.42 14.26 -2.59
C GLY A 150 -15.99 15.43 -3.49
N GLU A 151 -16.69 15.64 -4.60
CA GLU A 151 -16.23 16.52 -5.69
C GLU A 151 -16.16 18.01 -5.31
N THR A 152 -16.98 18.46 -4.37
CA THR A 152 -17.26 19.90 -4.14
C THR A 152 -16.37 20.59 -3.11
N CYS A 153 -15.51 19.89 -2.37
CA CYS A 153 -14.73 20.52 -1.30
C CYS A 153 -13.43 21.18 -1.82
N SER A 154 -13.51 22.48 -2.17
CA SER A 154 -12.35 23.26 -2.64
C SER A 154 -11.21 23.34 -1.62
N ARG A 155 -11.49 23.29 -0.32
CA ARG A 155 -10.46 23.30 0.74
C ARG A 155 -9.55 22.07 0.67
N THR A 156 -10.12 20.90 0.44
CA THR A 156 -9.34 19.67 0.29
C THR A 156 -8.48 19.67 -0.98
N VAL A 157 -8.92 20.34 -2.05
CA VAL A 157 -8.09 20.54 -3.26
C VAL A 157 -6.88 21.41 -2.93
N ALA A 158 -7.09 22.57 -2.30
CA ALA A 158 -6.01 23.48 -1.94
C ALA A 158 -4.99 22.84 -0.99
N LEU A 159 -5.43 21.99 -0.04
CA LEU A 159 -4.53 21.24 0.82
C LEU A 159 -3.75 20.17 0.05
N LEU A 160 -4.42 19.42 -0.84
CA LEU A 160 -3.73 18.44 -1.69
C LEU A 160 -2.68 19.11 -2.59
N GLU A 161 -2.99 20.28 -3.16
CA GLU A 161 -2.02 21.07 -3.95
C GLU A 161 -0.80 21.45 -3.12
N LYS A 162 -0.99 21.88 -1.87
CA LYS A 162 0.13 22.15 -0.94
C LYS A 162 0.96 20.91 -0.66
N LEU A 163 0.32 19.75 -0.45
CA LEU A 163 1.03 18.47 -0.25
C LEU A 163 1.83 18.09 -1.51
N VAL A 164 1.26 18.27 -2.70
CA VAL A 164 1.96 18.00 -3.96
C VAL A 164 3.15 18.94 -4.14
N LEU A 165 3.01 20.24 -3.82
CA LEU A 165 4.12 21.19 -3.87
C LEU A 165 5.24 20.84 -2.89
N LEU A 166 4.87 20.40 -1.69
CA LEU A 166 5.81 19.99 -0.66
C LEU A 166 6.62 18.75 -1.05
N ILE A 167 5.94 17.72 -1.58
CA ILE A 167 6.58 16.48 -2.03
C ILE A 167 7.34 16.69 -3.35
N ASN A 168 6.86 17.63 -4.18
CA ASN A 168 7.43 17.99 -5.47
C ASN A 168 7.70 16.78 -6.39
N PRO A 169 6.69 15.94 -6.69
CA PRO A 169 6.84 14.80 -7.57
C PRO A 169 7.11 15.26 -9.01
N SER A 170 7.73 14.40 -9.82
CA SER A 170 7.86 14.68 -11.25
C SER A 170 6.49 14.68 -11.95
N ASP A 171 6.35 15.42 -13.06
CA ASP A 171 5.11 15.43 -13.87
C ASP A 171 4.66 14.02 -14.27
N GLN A 172 5.62 13.14 -14.58
CA GLN A 172 5.35 11.75 -14.94
C GLN A 172 4.78 10.98 -13.75
N GLU A 173 5.37 11.15 -12.57
CA GLU A 173 4.91 10.51 -11.33
C GLU A 173 3.54 11.01 -10.91
N ALA A 174 3.30 12.32 -10.94
CA ALA A 174 2.00 12.91 -10.60
C ALA A 174 0.88 12.37 -11.51
N ARG A 175 1.13 12.27 -12.83
CA ARG A 175 0.16 11.71 -13.79
C ARG A 175 -0.08 10.21 -13.57
N PHE A 176 0.98 9.47 -13.26
CA PHE A 176 0.88 8.05 -12.93
C PHE A 176 0.02 7.84 -11.67
N LEU A 177 0.32 8.57 -10.60
CA LEU A 177 -0.42 8.49 -9.34
C LEU A 177 -1.89 8.86 -9.53
N ALA A 178 -2.20 9.95 -10.24
CA ALA A 178 -3.58 10.34 -10.51
C ALA A 178 -4.38 9.26 -11.27
N ARG A 179 -3.77 8.61 -12.28
CA ARG A 179 -4.38 7.47 -12.98
C ARG A 179 -4.58 6.27 -12.05
N LEU A 180 -3.57 5.94 -11.26
CA LEU A 180 -3.63 4.83 -10.31
C LEU A 180 -4.71 5.05 -9.25
N THR A 181 -4.83 6.27 -8.70
CA THR A 181 -5.88 6.62 -7.74
C THR A 181 -7.27 6.36 -8.33
N ALA A 182 -7.52 6.77 -9.58
CA ALA A 182 -8.80 6.54 -10.24
C ALA A 182 -9.11 5.04 -10.43
N ILE A 183 -8.11 4.25 -10.86
CA ILE A 183 -8.23 2.80 -11.02
C ILE A 183 -8.53 2.11 -9.69
N LEU A 184 -7.80 2.46 -8.62
CA LEU A 184 -7.99 1.90 -7.29
C LEU A 184 -9.35 2.29 -6.70
N ALA A 185 -9.78 3.54 -6.90
CA ALA A 185 -11.10 3.99 -6.44
C ALA A 185 -12.23 3.23 -7.14
N GLN A 186 -12.08 2.94 -8.43
CA GLN A 186 -13.06 2.18 -9.23
C GLN A 186 -12.92 0.66 -9.07
N GLN A 187 -11.84 0.18 -8.44
CA GLN A 187 -11.47 -1.23 -8.39
C GLN A 187 -11.40 -1.84 -9.81
N GLU A 188 -10.83 -1.10 -10.75
CA GLU A 188 -10.79 -1.47 -12.17
C GLU A 188 -9.54 -2.32 -12.45
N GLY A 189 -9.60 -3.61 -12.13
CA GLY A 189 -8.42 -4.47 -12.18
C GLY A 189 -7.75 -4.60 -13.56
N GLY A 190 -8.51 -4.50 -14.65
CA GLY A 190 -7.95 -4.51 -16.01
C GLY A 190 -7.00 -3.34 -16.24
N GLY A 191 -7.46 -2.12 -15.94
CA GLY A 191 -6.66 -0.90 -16.01
C GLY A 191 -5.45 -0.93 -15.09
N LEU A 192 -5.53 -1.58 -13.92
CA LEU A 192 -4.37 -1.77 -13.05
C LEU A 192 -3.28 -2.57 -13.74
N LEU A 193 -3.64 -3.70 -14.37
CA LEU A 193 -2.68 -4.55 -15.06
C LEU A 193 -2.02 -3.83 -16.24
N GLU A 194 -2.80 -3.09 -17.02
CA GLU A 194 -2.28 -2.29 -18.15
C GLU A 194 -1.36 -1.17 -17.68
N LEU A 195 -1.78 -0.40 -16.66
CA LEU A 195 -0.96 0.66 -16.09
C LEU A 195 0.38 0.12 -15.56
N TRP A 196 0.37 -1.07 -14.98
CA TRP A 196 1.58 -1.69 -14.44
C TRP A 196 2.54 -2.18 -15.52
N LYS A 197 2.00 -2.72 -16.63
CA LYS A 197 2.80 -3.05 -17.83
C LYS A 197 3.47 -1.81 -18.41
N GLU A 198 2.77 -0.68 -18.49
CA GLU A 198 3.32 0.61 -18.96
C GLU A 198 4.52 1.09 -18.13
N GLN A 199 4.50 0.86 -16.81
CA GLN A 199 5.58 1.27 -15.90
C GLN A 199 6.78 0.30 -15.86
N GLY A 200 6.75 -0.77 -16.66
CA GLY A 200 7.85 -1.73 -16.70
C GLY A 200 8.01 -2.54 -15.41
N LEU A 201 6.91 -2.77 -14.68
CA LEU A 201 6.77 -3.74 -13.59
C LEU A 201 7.60 -3.49 -12.30
N LYS A 202 8.22 -2.31 -12.15
CA LYS A 202 9.25 -2.07 -11.11
C LYS A 202 8.74 -2.01 -9.66
N THR A 203 7.51 -1.56 -9.41
CA THR A 203 6.79 -1.59 -8.12
C THR A 203 5.29 -1.34 -8.37
N CYS A 204 4.38 -1.83 -7.51
CA CYS A 204 2.97 -1.40 -7.53
C CYS A 204 2.59 -0.77 -6.20
N PRO A 205 2.63 0.57 -6.10
CA PRO A 205 2.05 1.24 -4.96
C PRO A 205 0.54 0.93 -4.91
N GLY A 206 -0.02 0.92 -3.70
CA GLY A 206 -1.46 0.77 -3.49
C GLY A 206 -2.06 -0.62 -3.68
N ILE A 207 -1.25 -1.69 -3.83
CA ILE A 207 -1.76 -3.09 -3.82
C ILE A 207 -2.61 -3.37 -2.58
N CYS A 208 -2.26 -2.78 -1.43
CA CYS A 208 -2.99 -2.90 -0.17
C CYS A 208 -4.46 -2.43 -0.26
N TYR A 209 -4.81 -1.62 -1.27
CA TYR A 209 -6.17 -1.14 -1.52
C TYR A 209 -6.99 -2.05 -2.45
N LEU A 210 -6.40 -3.11 -3.01
CA LEU A 210 -7.13 -4.04 -3.86
C LEU A 210 -8.11 -4.85 -3.05
N GLN A 211 -9.36 -4.80 -3.48
CA GLN A 211 -10.45 -5.58 -2.92
C GLN A 211 -10.74 -6.78 -3.82
N LYS A 212 -11.44 -7.77 -3.26
CA LYS A 212 -11.91 -8.95 -4.03
C LYS A 212 -12.77 -8.57 -5.24
N THR A 213 -13.43 -7.41 -5.20
CA THR A 213 -14.26 -6.88 -6.29
C THR A 213 -13.46 -6.37 -7.48
N SER A 214 -12.14 -6.19 -7.34
CA SER A 214 -11.30 -5.68 -8.43
C SER A 214 -11.19 -6.62 -9.62
N GLY A 215 -11.58 -7.90 -9.45
CA GLY A 215 -11.41 -8.93 -10.48
C GLY A 215 -9.94 -9.26 -10.77
N VAL A 216 -9.03 -8.79 -9.92
CA VAL A 216 -7.60 -9.07 -9.94
C VAL A 216 -7.19 -9.66 -8.60
N LEU A 217 -6.41 -10.74 -8.66
CA LEU A 217 -5.85 -11.38 -7.48
C LEU A 217 -4.36 -11.04 -7.36
N TYR A 218 -3.96 -10.42 -6.26
CA TYR A 218 -2.55 -10.29 -5.88
C TYR A 218 -2.21 -11.36 -4.85
N THR A 219 -1.25 -12.25 -5.14
CA THR A 219 -0.90 -13.34 -4.24
C THR A 219 0.50 -13.91 -4.48
N ASP A 220 1.13 -14.40 -3.42
CA ASP A 220 2.32 -15.25 -3.43
C ASP A 220 1.99 -16.75 -3.37
N ASN A 221 0.70 -17.11 -3.34
CA ASN A 221 0.24 -18.49 -3.20
C ASN A 221 -0.21 -19.07 -4.55
N PRO A 222 0.54 -20.01 -5.14
CA PRO A 222 0.18 -20.68 -6.39
C PRO A 222 -1.20 -21.35 -6.36
N GLN A 223 -1.62 -21.90 -5.22
CA GLN A 223 -2.90 -22.60 -5.08
C GLN A 223 -4.07 -21.62 -5.14
N ALA A 224 -3.90 -20.42 -4.56
CA ALA A 224 -4.91 -19.37 -4.64
C ALA A 224 -5.06 -18.87 -6.09
N ALA A 225 -3.94 -18.71 -6.80
CA ALA A 225 -3.94 -18.34 -8.22
C ALA A 225 -4.57 -19.43 -9.11
N GLN A 226 -4.31 -20.71 -8.81
CA GLN A 226 -4.94 -21.83 -9.50
C GLN A 226 -6.45 -21.87 -9.27
N ALA A 227 -6.91 -21.64 -8.03
CA ALA A 227 -8.34 -21.52 -7.72
C ALA A 227 -8.99 -20.31 -8.41
N HIS A 228 -8.21 -19.27 -8.69
CA HIS A 228 -8.60 -18.10 -9.50
C HIS A 228 -8.46 -18.34 -11.02
N GLY A 229 -8.10 -19.56 -11.42
CA GLY A 229 -7.99 -19.97 -12.82
C GLY A 229 -6.84 -19.32 -13.59
N PHE A 230 -5.81 -18.81 -12.90
CA PHE A 230 -4.66 -18.13 -13.53
C PHE A 230 -5.07 -17.05 -14.53
N ARG A 231 -6.15 -16.32 -14.21
CA ARG A 231 -6.66 -15.21 -15.01
C ARG A 231 -6.65 -13.93 -14.21
N ARG A 232 -6.04 -12.87 -14.75
CA ARG A 232 -5.91 -11.56 -14.09
C ARG A 232 -5.28 -11.67 -12.70
N VAL A 233 -4.18 -12.41 -12.62
CA VAL A 233 -3.46 -12.65 -11.37
C VAL A 233 -2.11 -11.95 -11.41
N ILE A 234 -1.79 -11.23 -10.34
CA ILE A 234 -0.44 -10.80 -10.04
C ILE A 234 0.16 -11.81 -9.07
N LEU A 235 1.14 -12.56 -9.56
CA LEU A 235 1.93 -13.50 -8.80
C LEU A 235 3.28 -12.87 -8.46
N HIS A 236 3.72 -13.02 -7.22
CA HIS A 236 5.04 -12.57 -6.79
C HIS A 236 5.71 -13.60 -5.89
N ASP A 237 7.05 -13.68 -5.96
CA ASP A 237 7.90 -14.47 -5.04
C ASP A 237 7.49 -15.94 -4.84
N CYS A 238 6.82 -16.54 -5.82
CA CYS A 238 6.24 -17.87 -5.69
C CYS A 238 6.91 -18.89 -6.62
N THR A 239 6.76 -20.18 -6.30
CA THR A 239 7.19 -21.28 -7.16
C THR A 239 6.00 -22.02 -7.74
N LEU A 240 5.82 -21.92 -9.06
CA LEU A 240 4.82 -22.66 -9.81
C LEU A 240 5.36 -24.04 -10.17
N LYS A 241 4.54 -25.07 -9.93
CA LYS A 241 4.82 -26.47 -10.27
C LYS A 241 3.70 -26.98 -11.16
N PRO A 242 3.76 -26.71 -12.47
CA PRO A 242 2.77 -27.25 -13.41
C PRO A 242 2.79 -28.78 -13.36
N ASP A 243 1.61 -29.38 -13.44
CA ASP A 243 1.46 -30.83 -13.46
C ASP A 243 2.10 -31.43 -14.71
N GLU A 244 2.67 -32.64 -14.57
CA GLU A 244 3.27 -33.34 -15.70
C GLU A 244 2.19 -33.64 -16.75
N ASN A 245 2.41 -33.19 -17.98
CA ASN A 245 1.52 -33.32 -19.15
C ASN A 245 0.28 -32.43 -19.18
N ASP A 246 0.11 -31.51 -18.23
CA ASP A 246 -0.95 -30.50 -18.32
C ASP A 246 -0.42 -29.17 -18.91
N GLU A 247 -1.34 -28.39 -19.49
CA GLU A 247 -1.04 -27.06 -20.02
C GLU A 247 -1.34 -25.98 -18.97
N LEU A 248 -0.29 -25.32 -18.47
CA LEU A 248 -0.43 -24.14 -17.63
C LEU A 248 -0.68 -22.91 -18.50
N VAL A 249 -1.91 -22.40 -18.47
CA VAL A 249 -2.30 -21.17 -19.17
C VAL A 249 -2.33 -20.00 -18.17
N LEU A 250 -1.55 -18.96 -18.46
CA LEU A 250 -1.50 -17.72 -17.70
C LEU A 250 -2.12 -16.61 -18.58
N ASP A 251 -3.31 -16.13 -18.22
CA ASP A 251 -4.10 -15.14 -18.97
C ASP A 251 -4.15 -13.80 -18.25
N GLN A 252 -3.60 -12.75 -18.88
CA GLN A 252 -3.51 -11.41 -18.30
C GLN A 252 -2.81 -11.43 -16.93
N CYS A 253 -1.77 -12.25 -16.77
CA CYS A 253 -1.03 -12.36 -15.53
C CYS A 253 0.20 -11.45 -15.49
N ILE A 254 0.56 -11.00 -14.29
CA ILE A 254 1.86 -10.37 -14.02
C ILE A 254 2.62 -11.29 -13.09
N LEU A 255 3.80 -11.77 -13.49
CA LEU A 255 4.67 -12.57 -12.63
C LEU A 255 5.91 -11.76 -12.27
N LEU A 256 6.18 -11.65 -10.97
CA LEU A 256 7.30 -10.91 -10.40
C LEU A 256 8.17 -11.88 -9.60
N ASP A 257 9.43 -12.03 -10.03
CA ASP A 257 10.44 -12.85 -9.34
C ASP A 257 9.97 -14.29 -9.04
N CYS A 258 9.06 -14.79 -9.89
CA CYS A 258 8.49 -16.13 -9.75
C CYS A 258 9.40 -17.18 -10.38
N LYS A 259 9.35 -18.38 -9.82
CA LYS A 259 10.05 -19.55 -10.31
C LYS A 259 9.05 -20.54 -10.89
N ILE A 260 9.36 -21.15 -12.02
CA ILE A 260 8.54 -22.21 -12.62
C ILE A 260 9.39 -23.48 -12.67
N GLU A 261 9.02 -24.51 -11.92
CA GLU A 261 9.72 -25.80 -11.85
C GLU A 261 9.01 -26.85 -12.70
N CYS A 262 9.63 -27.28 -13.79
CA CYS A 262 9.13 -28.36 -14.62
C CYS A 262 9.93 -29.66 -14.40
N ALA A 263 9.23 -30.73 -14.02
CA ALA A 263 9.87 -32.03 -13.74
C ALA A 263 10.31 -32.77 -15.02
N ARG A 264 9.53 -32.68 -16.11
CA ARG A 264 9.81 -33.28 -17.42
C ARG A 264 9.28 -32.42 -18.57
N TYR A 265 8.13 -32.78 -19.14
CA TYR A 265 7.42 -32.06 -20.17
C TYR A 265 6.28 -31.27 -19.53
N CYS A 266 6.36 -29.95 -19.66
CA CYS A 266 5.31 -29.03 -19.24
C CYS A 266 5.03 -28.10 -20.43
N LYS A 267 3.75 -27.78 -20.66
CA LYS A 267 3.38 -26.78 -21.66
C LYS A 267 2.88 -25.55 -20.94
N ILE A 268 3.52 -24.42 -21.17
CA ILE A 268 3.19 -23.16 -20.53
C ILE A 268 2.81 -22.18 -21.63
N ARG A 269 1.63 -21.58 -21.52
CA ARG A 269 1.14 -20.55 -22.44
C ARG A 269 0.95 -19.25 -21.69
N PHE A 270 1.64 -18.20 -22.12
CA PHE A 270 1.46 -16.83 -21.64
C PHE A 270 0.58 -16.07 -22.63
N LEU A 271 -0.62 -15.67 -22.19
CA LEU A 271 -1.58 -14.87 -22.94
C LEU A 271 -1.63 -13.47 -22.36
N SER A 272 -1.31 -12.43 -23.15
CA SER A 272 -1.35 -11.02 -22.73
C SER A 272 -0.73 -10.76 -21.33
N SER A 273 0.29 -11.51 -20.97
CA SER A 273 0.89 -11.53 -19.63
C SER A 273 2.18 -10.72 -19.60
N ALA A 274 2.76 -10.51 -18.42
CA ALA A 274 4.01 -9.78 -18.27
C ALA A 274 4.88 -10.44 -17.20
N LEU A 275 6.19 -10.48 -17.45
CA LEU A 275 7.16 -11.21 -16.62
C LEU A 275 8.29 -10.28 -16.22
N GLN A 276 8.67 -10.29 -14.95
CA GLN A 276 9.89 -9.65 -14.47
C GLN A 276 10.63 -10.59 -13.52
N GLY A 277 11.94 -10.73 -13.72
CA GLY A 277 12.81 -11.49 -12.81
C GLY A 277 12.50 -12.99 -12.72
N CYS A 278 11.64 -13.51 -13.58
CA CYS A 278 11.17 -14.88 -13.49
C CYS A 278 12.21 -15.88 -14.01
N VAL A 279 12.20 -17.09 -13.44
CA VAL A 279 13.12 -18.17 -13.83
C VAL A 279 12.34 -19.44 -14.12
N LEU A 280 12.56 -20.02 -15.30
CA LEU A 280 12.14 -21.37 -15.65
C LEU A 280 13.28 -22.34 -15.32
N GLU A 281 13.01 -23.24 -14.37
CA GLU A 281 13.91 -24.32 -13.98
C GLU A 281 13.31 -25.67 -14.41
N PHE A 282 14.13 -26.52 -15.00
CA PHE A 282 13.70 -27.87 -15.36
C PHE A 282 14.80 -28.89 -15.04
N GLN A 283 14.36 -30.10 -14.70
CA GLN A 283 15.25 -31.22 -14.43
C GLN A 283 15.49 -32.00 -15.70
N LYS A 284 16.76 -32.12 -16.10
CA LYS A 284 17.11 -32.96 -17.24
C LYS A 284 17.08 -34.44 -16.85
N PRO A 285 16.42 -35.32 -17.62
CA PRO A 285 16.56 -36.76 -17.47
C PRO A 285 18.02 -37.19 -17.68
N ALA A 286 18.54 -38.09 -16.85
CA ALA A 286 19.93 -38.54 -16.91
C ALA A 286 20.35 -39.05 -18.30
N ASP A 287 19.39 -39.62 -19.04
CA ASP A 287 19.63 -40.27 -20.33
C ASP A 287 19.27 -39.37 -21.54
N SER A 288 18.95 -38.10 -21.31
CA SER A 288 18.54 -37.18 -22.39
C SER A 288 19.76 -36.69 -23.19
N VAL A 289 19.83 -37.08 -24.46
CA VAL A 289 20.81 -36.57 -25.45
C VAL A 289 20.40 -35.17 -25.98
N TYR A 290 19.13 -34.80 -25.82
CA TYR A 290 18.58 -33.53 -26.31
C TYR A 290 18.90 -32.36 -25.35
N SER A 291 19.14 -31.19 -25.91
CA SER A 291 19.20 -29.92 -25.17
C SER A 291 17.87 -29.21 -25.35
N TYR A 292 17.11 -29.03 -24.27
CA TYR A 292 15.86 -28.29 -24.34
C TYR A 292 16.12 -26.79 -24.41
N GLY A 293 15.35 -26.06 -25.21
CA GLY A 293 15.29 -24.61 -25.24
C GLY A 293 14.06 -24.06 -24.53
N LEU A 294 13.96 -22.73 -24.44
CA LEU A 294 12.78 -22.05 -23.90
C LEU A 294 11.51 -22.36 -24.73
N ASP A 295 11.66 -22.45 -26.05
CA ASP A 295 10.57 -22.70 -26.99
C ASP A 295 9.95 -24.11 -26.86
N ASP A 296 10.65 -25.06 -26.23
CA ASP A 296 10.14 -26.41 -26.00
C ASP A 296 9.08 -26.46 -24.88
N PHE A 297 9.03 -25.42 -24.04
CA PHE A 297 8.15 -25.38 -22.86
C PHE A 297 7.18 -24.20 -22.87
N CYS A 298 7.55 -23.08 -23.49
CA CYS A 298 6.80 -21.83 -23.40
C CYS A 298 6.32 -21.32 -24.75
N THR A 299 5.04 -20.97 -24.80
CA THR A 299 4.42 -20.23 -25.91
C THR A 299 3.98 -18.85 -25.41
N PHE A 300 4.17 -17.83 -26.23
CA PHE A 300 3.85 -16.44 -25.89
C PHE A 300 2.87 -15.92 -26.95
N GLU A 301 1.64 -15.65 -26.54
CA GLU A 301 0.61 -15.02 -27.37
C GLU A 301 0.36 -13.61 -26.83
N ASP A 302 0.51 -12.61 -27.71
CA ASP A 302 0.40 -11.18 -27.38
C ASP A 302 1.27 -10.74 -26.19
N THR A 303 2.28 -11.54 -25.84
CA THR A 303 3.14 -11.36 -24.66
C THR A 303 4.58 -11.15 -25.10
N PRO A 304 5.28 -10.10 -24.62
CA PRO A 304 6.71 -9.95 -24.85
C PRO A 304 7.49 -11.08 -24.15
N ARG A 305 8.43 -11.73 -24.85
CA ARG A 305 9.32 -12.79 -24.28
C ARG A 305 10.30 -12.30 -23.20
N LYS A 306 10.29 -11.01 -22.86
CA LYS A 306 11.27 -10.40 -21.96
C LYS A 306 10.95 -10.76 -20.51
N GLY A 307 12.00 -10.96 -19.70
CA GLY A 307 11.87 -11.14 -18.25
C GLY A 307 11.87 -12.59 -17.76
N LEU A 308 11.74 -13.58 -18.64
CA LEU A 308 11.91 -15.00 -18.29
C LEU A 308 13.35 -15.45 -18.57
N LYS A 309 14.01 -15.98 -17.54
CA LYS A 309 15.33 -16.61 -17.65
C LYS A 309 15.19 -18.12 -17.65
N TYR A 310 16.12 -18.79 -18.31
CA TYR A 310 16.18 -20.24 -18.41
C TYR A 310 17.34 -20.77 -17.56
N LYS A 311 17.10 -21.85 -16.81
CA LYS A 311 18.13 -22.53 -16.02
C LYS A 311 17.91 -24.04 -16.02
N GLU A 312 18.93 -24.76 -16.47
CA GLU A 312 18.98 -26.22 -16.43
C GLU A 312 19.51 -26.72 -15.09
N ILE A 313 18.79 -27.63 -14.42
CA ILE A 313 19.31 -28.33 -13.24
C ILE A 313 19.75 -29.74 -13.65
N LYS A 314 21.05 -30.00 -13.52
CA LYS A 314 21.59 -31.37 -13.57
C LYS A 314 21.27 -32.08 -12.26
N ARG A 315 20.61 -33.24 -12.31
CA ARG A 315 20.54 -34.12 -11.13
C ARG A 315 21.97 -34.44 -10.69
N LYS A 316 22.31 -34.10 -9.44
CA LYS A 316 23.45 -34.75 -8.78
C LYS A 316 23.03 -36.22 -8.59
N GLY A 317 23.78 -37.13 -9.22
CA GLY A 317 23.65 -38.56 -9.01
C GLY A 317 23.93 -38.95 -7.56
#